data_AF-A0A3S3HGL7-F1
#
_entry.id   AF-A0A3S3HGL7-F1
#
_cell.length_a   1.000
_cell.length_b   1.000
_cell.length_c   1.000
_cell.angle_alpha   90.00
_cell.angle_beta   90.00
_cell.angle_gamma   90.00
#
_symmetry.space_group_name_H-M   'P 1'
#
loop_
_entity.id
_entity.type
_entity.pdbx_description
1 polymer ?
#
loop_
_entity_poly.entity_id
_entity_poly.type
_entity_poly.pdbx_seq_one_letter_code
_entity_poly.pdbx_strand_id
1 'polypeptide(L)'
;MRLTITRLALLAAAGFALASCQSGSKTTPPSSGKSASLLAMEQVAIAAHKCWIASKDPAFRPYQMANELNSYSGTPRFLLVPAKHYGGKPLLVVQAQGNSRKVDVFGPLMAEPLGARIGSDIARWQAGNSSCAAAA
;
A
#
# COMPACT_ATOMS: atom_id res chain seq x y z
N MET A 1 26.71 -48.81 -32.45
CA MET A 1 25.74 -48.63 -31.35
C MET A 1 26.31 -47.88 -30.12
N ARG A 2 27.37 -47.06 -30.26
CA ARG A 2 27.93 -46.26 -29.14
C ARG A 2 27.81 -44.74 -29.35
N LEU A 3 27.48 -44.29 -30.56
CA LEU A 3 27.39 -42.86 -30.92
C LEU A 3 26.01 -42.24 -30.69
N THR A 4 24.98 -43.06 -30.46
CA THR A 4 23.59 -42.59 -30.25
C THR A 4 23.29 -42.26 -28.79
N ILE A 5 24.06 -42.80 -27.84
CA ILE A 5 23.84 -42.61 -26.40
C ILE A 5 24.35 -41.24 -25.93
N THR A 6 25.42 -40.72 -26.54
CA THR A 6 26.02 -39.43 -26.20
C THR A 6 25.18 -38.22 -26.63
N ARG A 7 24.31 -38.36 -27.65
CA ARG A 7 23.41 -37.26 -28.07
C ARG A 7 22.15 -37.14 -27.22
N LEU A 8 21.68 -38.21 -26.60
CA LEU A 8 20.52 -38.16 -25.70
C LEU A 8 20.88 -37.54 -24.33
N ALA A 9 22.14 -37.63 -23.91
CA ALA A 9 22.57 -37.07 -22.63
C ALA A 9 22.63 -35.53 -22.62
N LEU A 10 22.86 -34.88 -23.77
CA LEU A 10 22.94 -33.42 -23.83
C LEU A 10 21.58 -32.71 -23.82
N LEU A 11 20.49 -33.39 -24.18
CA LEU A 11 19.14 -32.81 -24.21
C LEU A 11 18.43 -32.86 -22.84
N ALA A 12 18.90 -33.69 -21.91
CA ALA A 12 18.30 -33.82 -20.59
C ALA A 12 18.79 -32.77 -19.57
N ALA A 13 19.93 -32.11 -19.83
CA ALA A 13 20.52 -31.15 -18.88
C ALA A 13 19.94 -29.72 -18.99
N ALA A 14 19.19 -29.40 -20.04
CA ALA A 14 18.63 -28.06 -20.26
C ALA A 14 17.22 -27.87 -19.66
N GLY A 15 16.56 -28.93 -19.17
CA GLY A 15 15.16 -28.88 -18.73
C GLY A 15 14.92 -28.48 -17.28
N PHE A 16 15.96 -28.46 -16.43
CA PHE A 16 15.77 -28.31 -14.97
C PHE A 16 15.87 -26.87 -14.44
N ALA A 17 16.06 -25.87 -15.30
CA ALA A 17 16.27 -24.48 -14.85
C ALA A 17 14.99 -23.63 -14.71
N LEU A 18 13.78 -24.18 -14.93
CA LEU A 18 12.52 -23.39 -14.93
C LEU A 18 11.54 -23.71 -13.78
N ALA A 19 11.92 -24.55 -12.82
CA ALA A 19 10.98 -24.99 -11.76
C ALA A 19 10.97 -24.15 -10.46
N SER A 20 11.68 -23.02 -10.38
CA SER A 20 11.83 -22.28 -9.10
C SER A 20 11.10 -20.93 -9.00
N CYS A 21 10.20 -20.58 -9.92
CA CYS A 21 9.44 -19.32 -9.84
C CYS A 21 7.94 -19.49 -9.55
N GLN A 22 7.50 -20.62 -9.00
CA GLN A 22 6.18 -20.67 -8.36
C GLN A 22 6.31 -20.26 -6.89
N SER A 23 6.39 -18.95 -6.67
CA SER A 23 6.05 -18.32 -5.40
C SER A 23 4.57 -18.57 -5.11
N GLY A 24 4.25 -19.79 -4.70
CA GLY A 24 2.94 -20.18 -4.23
C GLY A 24 2.68 -19.49 -2.90
N SER A 25 1.98 -18.37 -2.95
CA SER A 25 1.34 -17.79 -1.77
C SER A 25 0.47 -18.88 -1.14
N LYS A 26 0.88 -19.42 0.01
CA LYS A 26 0.03 -20.30 0.80
C LYS A 26 -1.21 -19.50 1.17
N THR A 27 -2.35 -19.82 0.56
CA THR A 27 -3.65 -19.28 0.95
C THR A 27 -3.99 -19.84 2.33
N THR A 28 -3.61 -19.11 3.37
CA THR A 28 -4.14 -19.32 4.71
C THR A 28 -5.64 -19.00 4.68
N PRO A 29 -6.51 -19.81 5.31
CA PRO A 29 -7.93 -19.49 5.43
C PRO A 29 -8.10 -18.10 6.05
N PRO A 30 -9.06 -17.27 5.60
CA PRO A 30 -9.31 -15.98 6.23
C PRO A 30 -9.66 -16.23 7.71
N SER A 31 -8.80 -15.74 8.59
CA SER A 31 -9.09 -15.63 10.02
C SER A 31 -10.39 -14.84 10.18
N SER A 32 -11.28 -15.28 11.08
CA SER A 32 -12.53 -14.59 11.44
C SER A 32 -12.32 -13.24 12.15
N GLY A 33 -11.07 -12.75 12.23
CA GLY A 33 -10.73 -11.42 12.71
C GLY A 33 -10.64 -10.38 11.59
N LYS A 34 -10.65 -9.10 11.97
CA LYS A 34 -10.40 -7.97 11.07
C LYS A 34 -9.07 -8.19 10.34
N SER A 35 -9.07 -8.08 9.00
CA SER A 35 -7.85 -8.35 8.21
C SER A 35 -6.71 -7.42 8.64
N ALA A 36 -5.48 -7.90 8.52
CA ALA A 36 -4.31 -7.11 8.88
C ALA A 36 -4.23 -5.79 8.08
N SER A 37 -4.70 -5.80 6.84
CA SER A 37 -4.83 -4.62 5.99
C SER A 37 -5.85 -3.60 6.52
N LEU A 38 -7.00 -4.06 7.01
CA LEU A 38 -8.02 -3.17 7.58
C LEU A 38 -7.53 -2.53 8.87
N LEU A 39 -6.87 -3.29 9.75
CA LEU A 39 -6.28 -2.77 10.98
C LEU A 39 -5.22 -1.71 10.70
N ALA A 40 -4.30 -1.98 9.77
CA ALA A 40 -3.27 -1.02 9.39
C ALA A 40 -3.86 0.26 8.80
N MET A 41 -4.83 0.13 7.89
CA MET A 41 -5.46 1.29 7.26
C MET A 41 -6.33 2.11 8.21
N GLU A 42 -7.02 1.48 9.16
CA GLU A 42 -7.75 2.21 10.20
C GLU A 42 -6.80 3.05 11.06
N GLN A 43 -5.68 2.45 11.52
CA GLN A 43 -4.66 3.15 12.28
C GLN A 43 -4.10 4.36 11.52
N VAL A 44 -3.69 4.16 10.27
CA VAL A 44 -3.12 5.23 9.44
C VAL A 44 -4.16 6.29 9.10
N ALA A 45 -5.40 5.91 8.78
CA ALA A 45 -6.47 6.85 8.46
C ALA A 45 -6.89 7.71 9.65
N ILE A 46 -6.97 7.13 10.86
CA ILE A 46 -7.26 7.88 12.09
C ILE A 46 -6.15 8.90 12.36
N ALA A 47 -4.89 8.48 12.25
CA ALA A 47 -3.75 9.37 12.46
C ALA A 47 -3.72 10.50 11.40
N ALA A 48 -3.94 10.18 10.13
CA ALA A 48 -4.05 11.15 9.05
C ALA A 48 -5.15 12.17 9.32
N HIS A 49 -6.35 11.71 9.68
CA HIS A 49 -7.47 12.61 9.97
C HIS A 49 -7.13 13.53 11.15
N LYS A 50 -6.62 12.97 12.25
CA LYS A 50 -6.23 13.73 13.44
C LYS A 50 -5.17 14.78 13.12
N CYS A 51 -4.10 14.37 12.43
CA CYS A 51 -2.89 15.16 12.30
C CYS A 51 -2.84 16.09 11.09
N TRP A 52 -3.58 15.80 10.04
CA TRP A 52 -3.65 16.65 8.85
C TRP A 52 -4.93 17.49 8.82
N ILE A 53 -6.08 16.90 9.15
CA ILE A 53 -7.39 17.54 8.95
C ILE A 53 -7.91 18.19 10.24
N ALA A 54 -8.07 17.43 11.32
CA ALA A 54 -8.64 17.92 12.58
C ALA A 54 -7.73 18.95 13.28
N SER A 55 -6.42 18.77 13.19
CA SER A 55 -5.40 19.74 13.64
C SER A 55 -5.37 21.03 12.80
N LYS A 56 -6.02 21.05 11.63
CA LYS A 56 -6.01 22.15 10.64
C LYS A 56 -4.60 22.48 10.15
N ASP A 57 -3.81 21.46 9.86
CA ASP A 57 -2.46 21.61 9.36
C ASP A 57 -2.42 22.49 8.10
N PRO A 58 -1.60 23.58 8.08
CA PRO A 58 -1.57 24.51 6.96
C PRO A 58 -1.29 23.86 5.61
N ALA A 59 -0.44 22.84 5.57
CA ALA A 59 -0.07 22.15 4.34
C ALA A 59 -1.21 21.28 3.79
N PHE A 60 -2.16 20.88 4.64
CA PHE A 60 -3.26 20.00 4.27
C PHE A 60 -4.61 20.71 4.12
N ARG A 61 -4.72 22.00 4.50
CA ARG A 61 -5.92 22.84 4.34
C ARG A 61 -6.53 22.84 2.92
N PRO A 62 -5.77 22.78 1.81
CA PRO A 62 -6.36 22.74 0.47
C PRO A 62 -7.08 21.43 0.13
N TYR A 63 -6.91 20.41 0.97
CA TYR A 63 -7.40 19.05 0.74
C TYR A 63 -8.40 18.64 1.81
N GLN A 64 -9.15 17.57 1.50
CA GLN A 64 -9.97 16.86 2.46
C GLN A 64 -9.76 15.36 2.26
N MET A 65 -10.01 14.60 3.33
CA MET A 65 -9.97 13.14 3.26
C MET A 65 -11.29 12.59 2.74
N ALA A 66 -11.24 11.81 1.65
CA ALA A 66 -12.33 10.96 1.24
C ALA A 66 -12.06 9.54 1.72
N ASN A 67 -12.98 9.02 2.52
CA ASN A 67 -12.85 7.71 3.13
C ASN A 67 -13.50 6.64 2.25
N GLU A 68 -12.68 5.74 1.69
CA GLU A 68 -13.12 4.56 0.96
C GLU A 68 -12.77 3.27 1.73
N LEU A 69 -12.87 3.28 3.06
CA LEU A 69 -12.62 2.08 3.88
C LEU A 69 -13.54 0.90 3.49
N ASN A 70 -14.72 1.18 2.91
CA ASN A 70 -15.60 0.19 2.28
C ASN A 70 -15.46 0.17 0.75
N SER A 71 -14.23 0.14 0.23
CA SER A 71 -14.00 -0.03 -1.19
C SER A 71 -14.53 -1.39 -1.64
N TYR A 72 -15.45 -1.41 -2.61
CA TYR A 72 -15.95 -2.63 -3.25
C TYR A 72 -14.84 -3.51 -3.85
N SER A 73 -13.62 -2.96 -4.03
CA SER A 73 -12.46 -3.68 -4.54
C SER A 73 -11.71 -4.51 -3.49
N GLY A 74 -12.19 -4.57 -2.24
CA GLY A 74 -11.62 -5.43 -1.18
C GLY A 74 -10.28 -4.98 -0.60
N THR A 75 -9.74 -3.83 -1.03
CA THR A 75 -8.50 -3.25 -0.52
C THR A 75 -8.79 -1.92 0.18
N PRO A 76 -8.68 -1.83 1.52
CA PRO A 76 -8.97 -0.61 2.24
C PRO A 76 -8.04 0.53 1.80
N ARG A 77 -8.62 1.71 1.56
CA ARG A 77 -7.87 2.92 1.18
C ARG A 77 -8.54 4.19 1.70
N PHE A 78 -7.77 5.26 1.79
CA PHE A 78 -8.31 6.62 1.84
C PHE A 78 -7.62 7.50 0.81
N LEU A 79 -8.28 8.61 0.49
CA LEU A 79 -7.86 9.54 -0.55
C LEU A 79 -7.71 10.93 0.03
N LEU A 80 -6.78 11.72 -0.51
CA LEU A 80 -6.88 13.18 -0.43
C LEU A 80 -7.41 13.72 -1.76
N VAL A 81 -8.46 14.51 -1.65
CA VAL A 81 -9.13 15.20 -2.76
C VAL A 81 -9.15 16.70 -2.47
N PRO A 82 -9.32 17.57 -3.49
CA PRO A 82 -9.49 18.99 -3.24
C PRO A 82 -10.64 19.28 -2.27
N ALA A 83 -10.42 20.18 -1.31
CA ALA A 83 -11.40 20.49 -0.26
C ALA A 83 -12.76 20.99 -0.79
N LYS A 84 -12.79 21.59 -1.98
CA LYS A 84 -14.01 22.09 -2.63
C LYS A 84 -14.63 21.12 -3.63
N HIS A 85 -14.00 19.96 -3.87
CA HIS A 85 -14.43 18.98 -4.87
C HIS A 85 -14.24 17.55 -4.36
N TYR A 86 -15.12 17.10 -3.47
CA TYR A 86 -15.01 15.77 -2.82
C TYR A 86 -15.02 14.61 -3.83
N GLY A 87 -15.84 14.70 -4.88
CA GLY A 87 -15.86 13.72 -5.99
C GLY A 87 -14.81 13.97 -7.09
N GLY A 88 -13.86 14.88 -6.84
CA GLY A 88 -12.81 15.21 -7.79
C GLY A 88 -11.73 14.13 -7.86
N LYS A 89 -10.81 14.29 -8.83
CA LYS A 89 -9.67 13.38 -9.00
C LYS A 89 -8.82 13.31 -7.73
N PRO A 90 -8.51 12.11 -7.20
CA PRO A 90 -7.61 11.94 -6.07
C PRO A 90 -6.22 12.49 -6.37
N LEU A 91 -5.67 13.22 -5.40
CA LEU A 91 -4.32 13.80 -5.43
C LEU A 91 -3.33 12.98 -4.58
N LEU A 92 -3.85 12.25 -3.60
CA LEU A 92 -3.12 11.23 -2.85
C LEU A 92 -4.02 10.01 -2.69
N VAL A 93 -3.43 8.83 -2.83
CA VAL A 93 -4.04 7.56 -2.49
C VAL A 93 -3.13 6.87 -1.49
N VAL A 94 -3.73 6.43 -0.39
CA VAL A 94 -3.08 5.61 0.62
C VAL A 94 -3.88 4.34 0.75
N GLN A 95 -3.27 3.20 0.44
CA GLN A 95 -3.97 1.90 0.40
C GLN A 95 -3.15 0.79 1.02
N ALA A 96 -3.81 -0.24 1.55
CA ALA A 96 -3.12 -1.44 1.97
C ALA A 96 -2.52 -2.22 0.77
N GLN A 97 -1.39 -2.88 1.00
CA GLN A 97 -0.83 -3.84 0.06
C GLN A 97 -1.44 -5.23 0.32
N GLY A 98 -2.46 -5.58 -0.47
CA GLY A 98 -3.18 -6.86 -0.36
C GLY A 98 -3.75 -7.08 1.05
N ASN A 99 -3.49 -8.26 1.62
CA ASN A 99 -3.93 -8.61 2.98
C ASN A 99 -2.87 -8.33 4.07
N SER A 100 -1.80 -7.58 3.73
CA SER A 100 -0.72 -7.28 4.66
C SER A 100 -0.96 -5.99 5.46
N ARG A 101 -0.12 -5.73 6.48
CA ARG A 101 -0.10 -4.44 7.19
C ARG A 101 0.64 -3.33 6.43
N LYS A 102 1.26 -3.65 5.30
CA LYS A 102 2.00 -2.66 4.51
C LYS A 102 1.03 -1.72 3.80
N VAL A 103 1.43 -0.47 3.65
CA VAL A 103 0.65 0.58 3.00
C VAL A 103 1.47 1.17 1.87
N ASP A 104 0.84 1.28 0.70
CA ASP A 104 1.35 1.99 -0.47
C ASP A 104 0.81 3.42 -0.48
N VAL A 105 1.65 4.36 -0.92
CA VAL A 105 1.32 5.78 -1.02
C VAL A 105 1.70 6.28 -2.41
N PHE A 106 0.74 6.84 -3.13
CA PHE A 106 0.96 7.33 -4.49
C PHE A 106 0.01 8.47 -4.86
N GLY A 107 0.30 9.14 -5.97
CA GLY A 107 -0.50 10.23 -6.51
C GLY A 107 0.30 11.52 -6.70
N PRO A 108 -0.29 12.54 -7.32
CA PRO A 108 0.35 13.83 -7.59
C PRO A 108 1.09 14.45 -6.39
N LEU A 109 0.52 14.38 -5.17
CA LEU A 109 1.14 14.99 -3.99
C LEU A 109 2.48 14.36 -3.60
N MET A 110 2.80 13.16 -4.07
CA MET A 110 4.09 12.53 -3.82
C MET A 110 5.22 13.11 -4.67
N ALA A 111 4.91 13.82 -5.75
CA ALA A 111 5.89 14.53 -6.58
C ALA A 111 6.13 15.99 -6.13
N GLU A 112 5.33 16.48 -5.19
CA GLU A 112 5.43 17.84 -4.65
C GLU A 112 6.36 17.88 -3.42
N PRO A 113 6.81 19.07 -2.99
CA PRO A 113 7.60 19.22 -1.75
C PRO A 113 6.92 18.60 -0.51
N LEU A 114 5.58 18.57 -0.50
CA LEU A 114 4.79 17.95 0.57
C LEU A 114 4.95 16.41 0.62
N GLY A 115 5.36 15.77 -0.47
CA GLY A 115 5.48 14.32 -0.60
C GLY A 115 6.44 13.68 0.42
N ALA A 116 7.57 14.33 0.72
CA ALA A 116 8.52 13.85 1.72
C ALA A 116 7.89 13.80 3.13
N ARG A 117 7.11 14.82 3.47
CA ARG A 117 6.38 14.89 4.74
C ARG A 117 5.29 13.82 4.81
N ILE A 118 4.50 13.67 3.74
CA ILE A 118 3.48 12.62 3.64
C ILE A 118 4.11 11.24 3.88
N GLY A 119 5.22 10.93 3.19
CA GLY A 119 5.91 9.65 3.36
C GLY A 119 6.40 9.42 4.78
N SER A 120 6.98 10.43 5.42
CA SER A 120 7.46 10.34 6.82
C SER A 120 6.32 10.12 7.81
N ASP A 121 5.22 10.86 7.65
CA ASP A 121 4.02 10.73 8.50
C ASP A 121 3.42 9.33 8.38
N ILE A 122 3.21 8.85 7.15
CA ILE A 122 2.66 7.51 6.90
C ILE A 122 3.59 6.42 7.44
N ALA A 123 4.90 6.54 7.27
CA ALA A 123 5.87 5.57 7.80
C ALA A 123 5.84 5.53 9.34
N ARG A 124 5.80 6.70 9.99
CA ARG A 124 5.68 6.81 11.45
C ARG A 124 4.39 6.18 11.96
N TRP A 125 3.27 6.44 11.30
CA TRP A 125 1.97 5.87 11.67
C TRP A 125 1.91 4.37 11.43
N GLN A 126 2.49 3.85 10.33
CA GLN A 126 2.61 2.41 10.10
C GLN A 126 3.44 1.70 11.19
N ALA A 127 4.45 2.38 11.74
CA ALA A 127 5.24 1.87 12.86
C ALA A 127 4.52 1.91 14.22
N GLY A 128 3.28 2.42 14.28
CA GLY A 128 2.46 2.46 15.49
C GLY A 128 2.52 3.77 16.28
N ASN A 129 3.37 4.71 15.88
CA ASN A 129 3.42 6.02 16.53
C ASN A 129 2.39 6.96 15.89
N SER A 130 1.21 7.12 16.50
CA SER A 130 0.11 7.97 16.00
C SER A 130 0.26 9.47 16.29
N SER A 131 1.46 9.93 16.69
CA SER A 131 1.71 11.35 16.93
C SER A 131 1.72 12.16 15.65
N CYS A 132 1.33 13.44 15.78
CA CYS A 132 1.47 14.42 14.72
C CYS A 132 2.90 14.92 14.69
N ALA A 133 3.47 15.04 13.50
CA ALA A 133 4.70 15.81 13.34
C ALA A 133 4.42 17.29 13.66
N ALA A 134 5.44 18.04 14.03
CA ALA A 134 5.32 19.49 14.08
C ALA A 134 4.84 20.00 12.71
N ALA A 135 3.89 20.93 12.71
CA ALA A 135 3.50 21.62 11.48
C ALA A 135 4.73 22.39 10.97
N ALA A 136 5.04 22.24 9.69
CA ALA A 136 6.10 22.98 9.01
C ALA A 136 5.61 24.39 8.65
#